data_AF-A0A1G2VNX2-F1
#
_entry.id   AF-A0A1G2VNX2-F1
#
_cell.length_a   1.000
_cell.length_b   1.000
_cell.length_c   1.000
_cell.angle_alpha   90.00
_cell.angle_beta   90.00
_cell.angle_gamma   90.00
#
_symmetry.space_group_name_H-M   'P 1'
#
loop_
_entity.id
_entity.type
_entity.pdbx_description
1 polymer ?
#
loop_
_entity_poly.entity_id
_entity_poly.type
_entity_poly.pdbx_seq_one_letter_code
_entity_poly.pdbx_strand_id
1 'polypeptide(L)'
;MVEKVSRDPISVKMLAVRGDDVMKILNIEPGPKIGLILNALLGEALENPNINTKTILSKRVAELGTMSDDDLKKLAEKGLGTKEGLETEAEEEIKKKHYVK
;
A
#
# COMPACT_ATOMS: atom_id res chain seq x y z
N MET A 1 8.39 22.22 16.03
CA MET A 1 7.89 20.94 16.58
C MET A 1 7.30 20.19 15.40
N VAL A 2 8.00 19.19 14.84
CA VAL A 2 7.50 18.50 13.63
C VAL A 2 6.34 17.62 14.07
N GLU A 3 5.13 18.09 13.79
CA GLU A 3 3.91 17.34 14.05
C GLU A 3 4.06 15.98 13.38
N LYS A 4 3.80 14.92 14.17
CA LYS A 4 3.69 13.55 13.67
C LYS A 4 2.45 13.53 12.78
N VAL A 5 2.61 13.99 11.54
CA VAL A 5 1.71 13.63 10.44
C VAL A 5 1.69 12.12 10.45
N SER A 6 0.50 11.56 10.67
CA SER A 6 0.25 10.13 10.58
C SER A 6 1.01 9.61 9.38
N ARG A 7 2.01 8.75 9.63
CA ARG A 7 2.85 8.18 8.57
C ARG A 7 2.07 7.06 7.91
N ASP A 8 0.89 7.41 7.41
CA ASP A 8 0.07 6.52 6.65
C ASP A 8 0.86 6.17 5.38
N PRO A 9 0.92 4.89 5.01
CA PRO A 9 1.70 4.49 3.86
C PRO A 9 1.01 4.98 2.59
N ILE A 10 1.44 6.14 2.09
CA ILE A 10 1.01 6.70 0.80
C ILE A 10 1.78 6.06 -0.38
N SER A 11 2.82 5.29 -0.10
CA SER A 11 3.66 4.65 -1.12
C SER A 11 4.08 3.26 -0.68
N VAL A 12 4.24 2.35 -1.65
CA VAL A 12 4.79 1.00 -1.46
C VAL A 12 6.13 1.01 -0.72
N LYS A 13 6.91 2.10 -0.81
CA LYS A 13 8.18 2.26 -0.08
C LYS A 13 8.02 2.45 1.43
N MET A 14 6.83 2.86 1.88
CA MET A 14 6.48 3.05 3.29
C MET A 14 5.83 1.81 3.92
N LEU A 15 5.66 0.73 3.15
CA LEU A 15 5.21 -0.55 3.69
C LEU A 15 6.29 -1.17 4.59
N ALA A 16 5.86 -1.89 5.62
CA ALA A 16 6.74 -2.59 6.56
C ALA A 16 7.43 -3.82 5.93
N VAL A 17 6.95 -4.27 4.77
CA VAL A 17 7.57 -5.33 3.96
C VAL A 17 8.09 -4.74 2.65
N ARG A 18 9.19 -5.29 2.15
CA ARG A 18 9.79 -4.89 0.87
C ARG A 18 9.60 -5.99 -0.17
N GLY A 19 9.87 -5.66 -1.44
CA GLY A 19 9.88 -6.65 -2.52
C GLY A 19 10.80 -7.84 -2.24
N ASP A 20 11.91 -7.62 -1.52
CA ASP A 20 12.81 -8.69 -1.06
C ASP A 20 12.15 -9.64 -0.05
N ASP A 21 11.38 -9.11 0.90
CA ASP A 21 10.59 -9.94 1.82
C ASP A 21 9.54 -10.74 1.05
N VAL A 22 8.87 -10.12 0.08
CA VAL A 22 7.88 -10.82 -0.78
C VAL A 22 8.50 -11.96 -1.55
N MET A 23 9.66 -11.73 -2.18
CA MET A 23 10.42 -12.77 -2.89
C MET A 23 10.78 -13.93 -1.96
N LYS A 24 11.24 -13.64 -0.75
CA LYS A 24 11.62 -14.68 0.24
C LYS A 24 10.43 -15.47 0.76
N ILE A 25 9.30 -14.80 1.03
CA ILE A 25 8.10 -15.46 1.59
C ILE A 25 7.45 -16.37 0.55
N LEU A 26 7.37 -15.91 -0.71
CA LEU A 26 6.70 -16.64 -1.78
C LEU A 26 7.64 -17.51 -2.61
N ASN A 27 8.95 -17.36 -2.40
CA ASN A 27 10.01 -18.03 -3.15
C ASN A 27 9.84 -17.85 -4.67
N ILE A 28 9.51 -16.62 -5.09
CA ILE A 28 9.30 -16.24 -6.49
C ILE A 28 10.45 -15.39 -7.01
N GLU A 29 10.69 -15.47 -8.32
CA GLU A 29 11.69 -14.66 -9.01
C GLU A 29 11.30 -13.18 -9.07
N PRO A 30 12.28 -12.26 -9.16
CA PRO A 30 12.03 -10.84 -9.35
C PRO A 30 11.21 -10.60 -10.63
N GLY A 31 10.02 -10.04 -10.47
CA GLY A 31 9.11 -9.80 -11.59
C GLY A 31 7.94 -8.88 -11.23
N PRO A 32 7.09 -8.56 -12.23
CA PRO A 32 5.97 -7.62 -12.05
C PRO A 32 4.95 -8.10 -11.01
N LYS A 33 4.86 -9.41 -10.77
CA LYS A 33 3.99 -10.02 -9.74
C LYS A 33 4.26 -9.46 -8.33
N ILE A 34 5.52 -9.19 -8.00
CA ILE A 34 5.89 -8.58 -6.71
C ILE A 34 5.31 -7.17 -6.60
N GLY A 35 5.38 -6.40 -7.69
CA GLY A 35 4.78 -5.07 -7.75
C GLY A 35 3.28 -5.11 -7.55
N LEU A 36 2.58 -6.07 -8.16
CA LEU A 36 1.14 -6.26 -7.97
C LEU A 36 0.80 -6.55 -6.50
N ILE A 37 1.53 -7.46 -5.85
CA ILE A 37 1.34 -7.78 -4.43
C ILE A 37 1.57 -6.55 -3.55
N LEU A 38 2.66 -5.81 -3.77
CA LEU A 38 2.95 -4.59 -3.00
C LEU A 38 1.88 -3.51 -3.20
N ASN A 39 1.37 -3.34 -4.43
CA ASN A 39 0.30 -2.38 -4.72
C ASN A 39 -1.03 -2.79 -4.08
N ALA A 40 -1.36 -4.09 -4.09
CA ALA A 40 -2.54 -4.61 -3.39
C ALA A 40 -2.46 -4.34 -1.88
N LEU A 41 -1.30 -4.63 -1.26
CA LEU A 41 -1.05 -4.35 0.17
C LEU A 41 -1.09 -2.86 0.48
N LEU A 42 -0.60 -2.02 -0.44
CA LEU A 42 -0.68 -0.56 -0.29
C LEU A 42 -2.15 -0.12 -0.23
N GLY A 43 -3.01 -0.65 -1.10
CA GLY A 43 -4.45 -0.37 -1.07
C GLY A 43 -5.07 -0.67 0.30
N GLU A 44 -4.82 -1.86 0.84
CA GLU A 44 -5.32 -2.23 2.17
C GLU A 44 -4.73 -1.32 3.28
N ALA A 45 -3.46 -0.92 3.15
CA ALA A 45 -2.79 -0.09 4.14
C ALA A 45 -3.17 1.40 4.05
N LEU A 46 -3.63 1.86 2.89
CA LEU A 46 -4.25 3.16 2.70
C LEU A 46 -5.63 3.23 3.37
N GLU A 47 -6.43 2.16 3.27
CA GLU A 47 -7.71 2.05 3.99
C GLU A 47 -7.49 1.90 5.51
N ASN A 48 -6.48 1.12 5.91
CA ASN A 48 -6.16 0.93 7.31
C ASN A 48 -4.63 0.92 7.57
N PRO A 49 -4.03 2.03 7.99
CA PRO A 49 -2.59 2.12 8.24
C PRO A 49 -2.10 1.20 9.34
N ASN A 50 -2.97 0.72 10.24
CA ASN A 50 -2.59 -0.21 11.31
C ASN A 50 -2.17 -1.59 10.79
N ILE A 51 -2.57 -1.97 9.58
CA ILE A 51 -2.14 -3.23 8.99
C ILE A 51 -0.68 -3.17 8.52
N ASN A 52 -0.08 -1.98 8.43
CA ASN A 52 1.29 -1.74 7.99
C ASN A 52 2.32 -2.19 9.03
N THR A 53 2.21 -3.44 9.46
CA THR A 53 3.12 -4.10 10.38
C THR A 53 3.71 -5.31 9.69
N LYS A 54 4.98 -5.59 9.97
CA LYS A 54 5.70 -6.68 9.31
C LYS A 54 4.96 -8.02 9.45
N THR A 55 4.42 -8.31 10.63
CA THR A 55 3.70 -9.56 10.90
C THR A 55 2.41 -9.72 10.09
N ILE A 56 1.61 -8.65 9.96
CA ILE A 56 0.34 -8.69 9.21
C ILE A 56 0.63 -8.75 7.72
N LEU A 57 1.47 -7.85 7.22
CA LEU A 57 1.82 -7.80 5.80
C LEU A 57 2.50 -9.10 5.35
N SER A 58 3.40 -9.71 6.14
CA SER A 58 4.00 -11.00 5.78
C SER A 58 2.99 -12.14 5.67
N LYS A 59 1.96 -12.17 6.52
CA LYS A 59 0.86 -13.14 6.37
C LYS A 59 0.06 -12.86 5.11
N ARG A 60 -0.30 -11.60 4.87
CA ARG A 60 -1.04 -11.19 3.67
C ARG A 60 -0.28 -11.49 2.39
N VAL A 61 1.04 -11.30 2.37
CA VAL A 61 1.91 -11.68 1.24
C VAL A 61 1.75 -13.16 0.93
N ALA A 62 1.78 -14.04 1.95
CA ALA A 62 1.60 -15.47 1.76
C ALA A 62 0.21 -15.81 1.18
N GLU A 63 -0.84 -15.16 1.67
CA GLU A 63 -2.21 -15.32 1.13
C GLU A 63 -2.29 -14.86 -0.33
N LEU A 64 -1.81 -13.65 -0.63
CA LEU A 64 -1.80 -13.06 -1.97
C LEU A 64 -0.99 -13.89 -2.96
N GLY A 65 0.12 -14.50 -2.54
CA GLY A 65 0.91 -15.37 -3.40
C GLY A 65 0.23 -16.69 -3.79
N THR A 66 -0.79 -17.13 -3.04
CA THR A 66 -1.62 -18.27 -3.41
C THR A 66 -2.74 -17.90 -4.39
N MET A 67 -2.99 -16.61 -4.60
CA MET A 67 -3.99 -16.13 -5.55
C MET A 67 -3.46 -16.14 -6.99
N SER A 68 -4.38 -16.16 -7.95
CA SER A 68 -4.03 -16.04 -9.36
C SER A 68 -3.56 -14.62 -9.70
N ASP A 69 -2.71 -14.51 -10.72
CA ASP A 69 -2.20 -13.24 -11.22
C ASP A 69 -3.33 -12.26 -11.61
N ASP A 70 -4.47 -12.77 -12.07
CA ASP A 70 -5.66 -11.98 -12.42
C ASP A 70 -6.31 -11.33 -11.17
N ASP A 71 -6.41 -12.07 -10.07
CA ASP A 71 -6.95 -11.55 -8.81
C ASP A 71 -6.03 -10.52 -8.17
N LEU A 72 -4.71 -10.79 -8.21
CA LEU A 72 -3.70 -9.84 -7.75
C LEU A 72 -3.77 -8.52 -8.51
N LYS A 73 -4.04 -8.58 -9.82
CA LYS A 73 -4.18 -7.41 -10.67
C LYS A 73 -5.41 -6.58 -10.29
N LYS A 74 -6.56 -7.23 -10.08
CA LYS A 74 -7.79 -6.55 -9.61
C LYS A 74 -7.60 -5.88 -8.26
N LEU A 75 -6.93 -6.54 -7.32
CA LEU A 75 -6.62 -5.98 -6.01
C LEU A 75 -5.66 -4.80 -6.11
N ALA A 76 -4.62 -4.91 -6.94
CA ALA A 76 -3.67 -3.84 -7.18
C ALA A 76 -4.32 -2.62 -7.84
N GLU A 77 -5.19 -2.81 -8.83
CA GLU A 77 -5.97 -1.75 -9.48
C GLU A 77 -6.90 -1.05 -8.48
N LYS A 78 -7.57 -1.82 -7.62
CA LYS A 78 -8.40 -1.27 -6.55
C LYS A 78 -7.57 -0.40 -5.59
N GLY A 79 -6.40 -0.88 -5.17
CA GLY A 79 -5.50 -0.13 -4.32
C GLY A 79 -4.96 1.15 -4.97
N LEU A 80 -4.68 1.12 -6.27
CA LEU A 80 -4.26 2.29 -7.04
C LEU A 80 -5.36 3.36 -7.10
N GLY A 81 -6.61 2.94 -7.37
CA GLY A 81 -7.76 3.86 -7.39
C GLY A 81 -8.01 4.51 -6.03
N THR A 82 -7.86 3.75 -4.93
CA THR A 82 -7.94 4.31 -3.57
C THR A 82 -6.84 5.34 -3.31
N LYS A 83 -5.62 5.10 -3.79
CA LYS A 83 -4.50 6.06 -3.67
C LYS A 83 -4.81 7.39 -4.36
N GLU A 84 -5.31 7.33 -5.59
CA GLU A 84 -5.66 8.54 -6.37
C GLU A 84 -6.80 9.34 -5.71
N GLY A 85 -7.80 8.65 -5.15
CA GLY A 85 -8.87 9.29 -4.36
C GLY A 85 -8.34 10.00 -3.11
N LEU A 86 -7.50 9.33 -2.34
CA LEU A 86 -6.92 9.88 -1.11
C LEU A 86 -5.95 11.03 -1.35
N GLU A 87 -5.14 10.99 -2.42
CA GLU A 87 -4.28 12.11 -2.81
C GLU A 87 -5.13 13.35 -3.16
N THR A 88 -6.23 13.14 -3.87
CA THR A 88 -7.16 14.23 -4.23
C THR A 88 -7.83 14.83 -2.99
N GLU A 89 -8.35 14.01 -2.09
CA GLU A 89 -8.97 14.48 -0.84
C GLU A 89 -7.98 15.22 0.09
N ALA A 90 -6.75 14.69 0.21
CA ALA A 90 -5.70 15.33 1.00
C ALA A 90 -5.31 16.71 0.42
N GLU A 91 -5.17 16.83 -0.90
CA GLU A 91 -4.91 18.12 -1.56
C GLU A 91 -6.05 19.14 -1.35
N GLU A 92 -7.30 18.69 -1.40
CA GLU A 92 -8.47 19.54 -1.14
C GLU A 92 -8.54 20.01 0.32
N GLU A 93 -8.27 19.13 1.30
CA GLU A 93 -8.21 19.50 2.72
C GLU A 93 -7.10 20.52 3.00
N ILE A 94 -5.92 20.35 2.39
CA ILE A 94 -4.80 21.29 2.53
C ILE A 94 -5.18 22.65 1.93
N LYS A 95 -5.81 22.69 0.74
CA LYS A 95 -6.29 23.93 0.13
C LYS A 95 -7.33 24.64 1.00
N LYS A 96 -8.27 23.90 1.63
CA LYS A 96 -9.25 24.47 2.57
C LYS A 96 -8.60 25.04 3.84
N LYS A 97 -7.61 24.35 4.41
CA LYS A 97 -6.88 24.82 5.60
C LYS A 97 -6.00 26.04 5.34
N HIS A 98 -5.49 26.20 4.13
CA HIS A 98 -4.65 27.34 3.75
C HIS A 98 -5.42 28.55 3.20
N TYR A 99 -6.73 28.43 2.93
CA TYR A 99 -7.59 29.56 2.56
C TYR A 99 -8.10 30.32 3.80
N VAL A 100 -7.16 30.85 4.58
CA VAL A 100 -7.44 31.90 5.57
C VAL A 100 -6.39 32.99 5.42
N LYS A 101 -6.51 33.77 4.34
CA LYS A 101 -6.64 35.24 4.36
C LYS A 101 -6.97 35.78 2.98
#